data_AF-A0AAD6DW75-F1
#
_entry.id   AF-A0AAD6DW75-F1
#
_cell.length_a   1.000
_cell.length_b   1.000
_cell.length_c   1.000
_cell.angle_alpha   90.00
_cell.angle_beta   90.00
_cell.angle_gamma   90.00
#
_symmetry.space_group_name_H-M   'P 1'
#
loop_
_entity.id
_entity.type
_entity.pdbx_description
1 polymer ?
#
loop_
_entity_poly.entity_id
_entity_poly.type
_entity_poly.pdbx_seq_one_letter_code
_entity_poly.pdbx_strand_id
1 'polypeptide(L)'
;MAQLHLAPVKNDSMAIDSTIMAQICLQVRPRYLNYNMDPDLIDILVSFFLHVYHAKVNRRTAAMIYIQEAISNAKMLRLDKGMLHLSALKIGREFDIISNPSLIFPLLWVSER
;
A
#
# COMPACT_ATOMS: atom_id res chain seq x y z
N MET A 1 -9.35 -12.03 -13.23
CA MET A 1 -8.27 -11.03 -13.40
C MET A 1 -7.15 -11.69 -14.18
N ALA A 2 -6.77 -11.14 -15.34
CA ALA A 2 -5.60 -11.64 -16.07
C ALA A 2 -4.36 -11.41 -15.21
N GLN A 3 -3.65 -12.48 -14.84
CA GLN A 3 -2.39 -12.37 -14.10
C GLN A 3 -1.30 -11.90 -15.05
N LEU A 4 -0.80 -10.69 -14.82
CA LEU A 4 0.49 -10.28 -15.36
C LEU A 4 1.55 -11.17 -14.70
N HIS A 5 2.02 -12.19 -15.42
CA HIS A 5 3.14 -13.03 -15.03
C HIS A 5 4.45 -12.22 -15.13
N LEU A 6 4.58 -11.20 -14.28
CA LEU A 6 5.80 -10.41 -14.19
C LEU A 6 6.89 -11.31 -13.61
N ALA A 7 8.02 -11.35 -14.29
CA ALA A 7 9.20 -12.02 -13.78
C ALA A 7 9.62 -11.38 -12.45
N PRO A 8 10.13 -12.16 -11.48
CA PRO A 8 10.69 -11.62 -10.24
C PRO A 8 11.71 -10.53 -10.53
N VAL A 9 11.68 -9.45 -9.75
CA VAL A 9 12.65 -8.37 -9.88
C VAL A 9 13.98 -8.84 -9.30
N LYS A 10 15.07 -8.74 -10.06
CA LYS A 10 16.41 -9.01 -9.53
C LYS A 10 16.92 -7.76 -8.83
N ASN A 11 17.18 -7.87 -7.54
CA ASN A 11 17.95 -6.88 -6.79
C ASN A 11 19.28 -7.52 -6.42
N ASP A 12 20.36 -7.09 -7.07
CA ASP A 12 21.69 -7.70 -7.03
C ASP A 12 21.65 -9.22 -7.28
N SER A 13 21.70 -10.03 -6.21
CA SER A 13 21.72 -11.49 -6.22
C SER A 13 20.39 -12.14 -5.78
N MET A 14 19.42 -11.36 -5.29
CA MET A 14 18.16 -11.86 -4.77
C MET A 14 17.02 -11.60 -5.75
N ALA A 15 16.32 -12.68 -6.14
CA ALA A 15 15.07 -12.57 -6.85
C ALA A 15 13.96 -12.18 -5.85
N ILE A 16 13.43 -10.96 -5.98
CA ILE A 16 12.32 -10.47 -5.18
C ILE A 16 11.02 -10.86 -5.89
N ASP A 17 10.30 -11.80 -5.29
CA ASP A 17 8.96 -12.16 -5.71
C ASP A 17 7.90 -11.52 -4.79
N SER A 18 6.62 -11.75 -5.11
CA SER A 18 5.51 -11.22 -4.30
C SER A 18 5.48 -11.78 -2.88
N THR A 19 6.07 -12.95 -2.65
CA THR A 19 6.09 -13.64 -1.36
C THR A 19 7.07 -12.97 -0.41
N ILE A 20 8.29 -12.71 -0.90
CA ILE A 20 9.33 -11.97 -0.18
C ILE A 20 8.81 -10.56 0.14
N MET A 21 8.21 -9.89 -0.83
CA MET A 21 7.65 -8.56 -0.61
C MET A 21 6.52 -8.57 0.45
N ALA A 22 5.66 -9.59 0.45
CA ALA A 22 4.62 -9.73 1.47
C ALA A 22 5.21 -9.92 2.88
N GLN A 23 6.29 -10.68 3.01
CA GLN A 23 7.00 -10.84 4.28
C GLN A 23 7.59 -9.52 4.78
N ILE A 24 8.23 -8.76 3.89
CA ILE A 24 8.77 -7.42 4.21
C ILE A 24 7.63 -6.50 4.67
N CYS A 25 6.52 -6.45 3.94
CA CYS A 25 5.34 -5.67 4.31
C CYS A 25 4.83 -6.03 5.72
N LEU A 26 4.76 -7.32 6.06
CA LEU A 26 4.34 -7.77 7.40
C LEU A 26 5.34 -7.40 8.50
N GLN A 27 6.64 -7.34 8.20
CA GLN A 27 7.69 -6.92 9.15
C GLN A 27 7.74 -5.40 9.36
N VAL A 28 7.40 -4.65 8.32
CA VAL A 28 7.38 -3.18 8.30
C VAL A 28 6.17 -2.68 9.08
N ARG A 29 5.00 -3.31 8.92
CA ARG A 29 3.71 -2.91 9.52
C ARG A 29 3.73 -2.58 11.03
N PRO A 30 4.37 -3.37 11.93
CA PRO A 30 4.42 -3.06 13.36
C PRO A 30 5.23 -1.79 13.67
N ARG A 31 6.18 -1.41 12.82
CA ARG A 31 7.01 -0.22 13.02
C ARG A 31 6.22 1.08 12.84
N TYR A 32 5.15 1.03 12.05
CA TYR A 32 4.30 2.20 11.81
C TYR A 32 3.05 2.20 12.70
N LEU A 33 2.57 1.02 13.12
CA LEU A 33 1.47 0.91 14.09
C LEU A 33 1.85 1.23 15.54
N ASN A 34 3.11 1.00 15.95
CA ASN A 34 3.54 1.16 17.35
C ASN A 34 4.10 2.53 17.70
N TYR A 35 4.40 3.37 16.71
CA TYR A 35 4.71 4.76 16.97
C TYR A 35 3.41 5.54 16.81
N ASN A 36 3.06 6.39 17.78
CA ASN A 36 1.95 7.37 17.71
C ASN A 36 2.18 8.42 16.60
N MET A 37 2.71 8.01 15.46
CA MET A 37 2.98 8.82 14.30
C MET A 37 1.70 8.82 13.48
N ASP A 38 1.35 9.99 12.95
CA ASP A 38 0.26 10.12 12.01
C ASP A 38 0.41 9.10 10.87
N PRO A 39 -0.68 8.49 10.38
CA PRO A 39 -0.62 7.47 9.34
C PRO A 39 0.16 8.00 8.13
N ASP A 40 1.16 7.26 7.67
CA ASP A 40 2.00 7.66 6.54
C ASP A 40 1.56 6.96 5.25
N LEU A 41 2.01 7.47 4.11
CA LEU A 41 1.78 6.85 2.81
C LEU A 41 2.24 5.40 2.75
N ILE A 42 3.32 5.09 3.47
CA ILE A 42 3.88 3.74 3.53
C ILE A 42 2.83 2.77 4.06
N ASP A 43 2.05 3.15 5.07
CA ASP A 43 1.02 2.28 5.64
C ASP A 43 -0.07 1.95 4.62
N ILE A 44 -0.48 2.96 3.85
CA ILE A 44 -1.46 2.78 2.79
C ILE A 44 -0.93 1.84 1.71
N LEU A 45 0.33 2.02 1.29
CA LEU A 45 0.95 1.21 0.25
C LEU A 45 1.21 -0.23 0.72
N VAL A 46 1.63 -0.41 1.98
CA VAL A 46 1.84 -1.71 2.62
C VAL A 46 0.52 -2.48 2.69
N SER A 47 -0.54 -1.86 3.20
CA SER A 47 -1.87 -2.49 3.28
C SER A 47 -2.42 -2.78 1.88
N PHE A 48 -2.25 -1.87 0.91
CA PHE A 48 -2.65 -2.13 -0.48
C PHE A 48 -1.92 -3.32 -1.09
N PHE A 49 -0.60 -3.42 -0.91
CA PHE A 49 0.17 -4.56 -1.40
C PHE A 49 -0.30 -5.88 -0.77
N LEU A 50 -0.53 -5.90 0.54
CA LEU A 50 -1.02 -7.08 1.25
C LEU A 50 -2.42 -7.49 0.77
N HIS A 51 -3.29 -6.54 0.45
CA HIS A 51 -4.57 -6.83 -0.20
C HIS A 51 -4.38 -7.59 -1.52
N VAL A 52 -3.56 -7.07 -2.43
CA VAL A 52 -3.31 -7.69 -3.74
C VAL A 52 -2.66 -9.08 -3.59
N TYR A 53 -1.69 -9.21 -2.68
CA TYR A 53 -1.04 -10.49 -2.40
C TYR A 53 -2.03 -11.53 -1.86
N HIS A 54 -2.85 -11.18 -0.87
CA HIS A 54 -3.82 -12.09 -0.28
C HIS A 54 -4.95 -12.44 -1.24
N ALA A 55 -5.36 -11.52 -2.13
CA ALA A 55 -6.27 -11.81 -3.22
C ALA A 55 -5.66 -12.83 -4.20
N LYS A 56 -4.38 -12.65 -4.57
CA LYS A 56 -3.63 -13.58 -5.45
C LYS A 56 -3.57 -15.00 -4.89
N VAL A 57 -3.36 -15.16 -3.59
CA VAL A 57 -3.31 -16.49 -2.94
C VAL A 57 -4.69 -16.98 -2.45
N ASN A 58 -5.77 -16.39 -2.95
CA ASN A 58 -7.16 -16.74 -2.68
C ASN A 58 -7.55 -16.69 -1.18
N ARG A 59 -6.93 -15.80 -0.40
CA ARG A 59 -7.25 -15.52 1.01
C ARG A 59 -8.14 -14.29 1.13
N ARG A 60 -9.39 -14.42 0.66
CA ARG A 60 -10.35 -13.31 0.52
C ARG A 60 -10.57 -12.52 1.82
N THR A 61 -10.74 -13.19 2.96
CA THR A 61 -10.97 -12.51 4.25
C THR A 61 -9.78 -11.62 4.63
N ALA A 62 -8.56 -12.11 4.47
CA ALA A 62 -7.35 -11.32 4.73
C ALA A 62 -7.25 -10.15 3.73
N ALA A 63 -7.51 -10.39 2.44
CA ALA A 63 -7.49 -9.35 1.42
C ALA A 63 -8.49 -8.21 1.72
N MET A 64 -9.68 -8.54 2.23
CA MET A 64 -10.69 -7.55 2.62
C MET A 64 -10.24 -6.69 3.80
N ILE A 65 -9.60 -7.29 4.81
CA ILE A 65 -9.08 -6.55 5.96
C ILE A 65 -8.06 -5.50 5.50
N TYR A 66 -7.13 -5.89 4.64
CA TYR A 66 -6.06 -5.02 4.19
C TYR A 66 -6.54 -3.87 3.29
N ILE A 67 -7.55 -4.08 2.43
CA ILE A 67 -8.09 -2.96 1.64
C ILE A 67 -8.87 -1.97 2.50
N GLN A 68 -9.62 -2.45 3.49
CA GLN A 68 -10.33 -1.58 4.44
C GLN A 68 -9.35 -0.74 5.29
N GLU A 69 -8.25 -1.34 5.72
CA GLU A 69 -7.17 -0.64 6.42
C GLU A 69 -6.55 0.46 5.52
N ALA A 70 -6.19 0.12 4.27
CA ALA A 70 -5.61 1.08 3.34
C ALA A 70 -6.55 2.27 3.07
N ILE A 71 -7.85 2.02 2.88
CA ILE A 71 -8.87 3.05 2.67
C ILE A 71 -9.04 3.93 3.92
N SER A 72 -9.04 3.33 5.11
CA SER A 72 -9.17 4.07 6.37
C SER A 72 -7.98 5.03 6.56
N ASN A 73 -6.76 4.54 6.33
CA ASN A 73 -5.54 5.35 6.42
C ASN A 73 -5.53 6.46 5.36
N ALA A 74 -5.98 6.18 4.13
CA ALA A 74 -6.08 7.18 3.07
C ALA A 74 -7.07 8.30 3.41
N LYS A 75 -8.20 7.98 4.05
CA LYS A 75 -9.17 8.98 4.54
C LYS A 75 -8.63 9.79 5.71
N MET A 76 -7.86 9.18 6.62
CA MET A 76 -7.18 9.92 7.70
C MET A 76 -6.21 10.96 7.12
N LEU A 77 -5.48 10.60 6.07
CA LEU A 77 -4.63 11.52 5.31
C LEU A 77 -5.37 12.47 4.36
N ARG A 78 -6.71 12.41 4.33
CA ARG A 78 -7.58 13.23 3.46
C ARG A 78 -7.26 13.08 1.97
N LEU A 79 -6.77 11.92 1.55
CA LEU A 79 -6.49 11.64 0.13
C LEU A 79 -7.77 11.52 -0.71
N ASP A 80 -8.91 11.35 -0.05
CA ASP A 80 -10.25 11.41 -0.63
C ASP A 80 -10.68 12.84 -0.98
N LYS A 81 -9.98 13.87 -0.48
CA LYS A 81 -10.25 15.29 -0.79
C LYS A 81 -9.47 15.71 -2.03
N GLY A 82 -10.09 16.55 -2.87
CA GLY A 82 -9.58 16.91 -4.20
C GLY A 82 -8.15 17.46 -4.24
N MET A 83 -7.55 17.48 -5.44
CA MET A 83 -6.11 17.72 -5.69
C MET A 83 -5.48 18.93 -4.99
N LEU A 84 -6.25 20.00 -4.74
CA LEU A 84 -5.75 21.20 -4.06
C LEU A 84 -5.27 20.95 -2.61
N HIS A 85 -5.81 19.93 -1.94
CA HIS A 85 -5.43 19.60 -0.57
C HIS A 85 -4.17 18.71 -0.50
N LEU A 86 -3.85 17.99 -1.60
CA LEU A 86 -2.73 17.06 -1.70
C LEU A 86 -1.38 17.76 -1.93
N SER A 87 -1.37 18.89 -2.63
CA SER A 87 -0.17 19.70 -2.86
C SER A 87 0.44 20.32 -1.60
N ALA A 88 -0.36 20.45 -0.52
CA ALA A 88 0.09 20.96 0.77
C ALA A 88 0.68 19.87 1.69
N LEU A 89 0.40 18.61 1.39
CA LEU A 89 0.80 17.46 2.19
C LEU A 89 2.21 17.02 1.78
N LYS A 90 3.20 17.14 2.67
CA LYS A 90 4.56 16.58 2.49
C LYS A 90 4.57 15.05 2.67
N ILE A 91 3.63 14.36 2.05
CA ILE A 91 3.51 12.91 2.15
C ILE A 91 4.61 12.25 1.31
N GLY A 92 5.31 11.25 1.87
CA GLY A 92 6.32 10.45 1.15
C GLY A 92 7.71 11.07 0.97
N ARG A 93 7.97 12.29 1.47
CA ARG A 93 9.30 12.95 1.33
C ARG A 93 10.39 12.35 2.21
N GLU A 94 10.06 11.78 3.36
CA GLU A 94 11.09 11.22 4.27
C GLU A 94 11.77 9.96 3.71
N PHE A 95 11.14 9.28 2.75
CA PHE A 95 11.59 7.98 2.24
C PHE A 95 11.90 7.97 0.73
N ASP A 96 11.93 9.14 0.07
CA ASP A 96 12.12 9.28 -1.38
C ASP A 96 11.19 8.36 -2.21
N ILE A 97 9.96 8.17 -1.72
CA ILE A 97 8.98 7.31 -2.38
C ILE A 97 8.37 8.10 -3.54
N ILE A 98 8.67 7.65 -4.77
CA ILE A 98 7.97 8.14 -5.96
C ILE A 98 6.50 7.73 -5.83
N SER A 99 5.68 8.71 -5.46
CA SER A 99 4.25 8.52 -5.25
C SER A 99 3.48 9.66 -5.89
N ASN A 100 2.30 9.34 -6.41
CA ASN A 100 1.30 10.34 -6.77
C ASN A 100 0.12 10.18 -5.83
N PRO A 101 0.05 10.96 -4.73
CA PRO A 101 -1.02 10.87 -3.73
C PRO A 101 -2.43 10.94 -4.34
N SER A 102 -2.57 11.64 -5.47
CA SER A 102 -3.84 11.81 -6.18
C SER A 102 -4.34 10.53 -6.84
N LEU A 103 -3.46 9.57 -7.11
CA LEU A 103 -3.82 8.29 -7.72
C LEU A 103 -4.10 7.20 -6.69
N ILE A 104 -3.61 7.36 -5.46
CA ILE A 104 -3.67 6.29 -4.44
C ILE A 104 -5.12 6.01 -4.04
N PHE A 105 -5.89 7.02 -3.61
CA PHE A 105 -7.27 6.80 -3.19
C PHE A 105 -8.16 6.24 -4.32
N PRO A 106 -8.12 6.73 -5.57
CA PRO A 106 -8.82 6.11 -6.69
C PRO A 106 -8.44 4.64 -6.91
N LEU A 107 -7.16 4.28 -6.82
CA LEU A 107 -6.71 2.89 -6.97
C LEU A 107 -7.26 1.99 -5.86
N LEU A 108 -7.27 2.47 -4.62
CA LEU A 108 -7.86 1.74 -3.50
C LEU A 108 -9.36 1.53 -3.70
N TRP A 109 -10.08 2.59 -4.09
CA TRP A 109 -11.52 2.56 -4.29
C TRP A 109 -11.96 1.59 -5.38
N VAL A 110 -11.22 1.53 -6.49
CA VAL A 110 -11.49 0.54 -7.55
C VAL A 110 -11.16 -0.88 -7.10
N SER A 111 -10.18 -1.07 -6.21
CA SER A 111 -9.77 -2.40 -5.75
C SER A 111 -10.67 -3.00 -4.66
N GLU A 112 -11.42 -2.17 -3.94
CA GLU A 112 -12.41 -2.62 -2.95
C GLU A 112 -13.67 -3.24 -3.59
N ARG A 113 -14.01 -2.80 -4.82
CA ARG A 113 -15.23 -3.19 -5.55
C ARG A 113 -15.06 -4.46 -6.35
#